data_AF-A0A379AA04-F1
#
_entry.id   AF-A0A379AA04-F1
#
_cell.length_a   1.000
_cell.length_b   1.000
_cell.length_c   1.000
_cell.angle_alpha   90.00
_cell.angle_beta   90.00
_cell.angle_gamma   90.00
#
_symmetry.space_group_name_H-M   'P 1'
#
loop_
_entity.id
_entity.type
_entity.pdbx_description
1 polymer ?
#
loop_
_entity_poly.entity_id
_entity_poly.type
_entity_poly.pdbx_seq_one_letter_code
_entity_poly.pdbx_strand_id
1 'polypeptide(L)'
;MPTHRRATRLVAVLLVLVIAGMLAAALHFKKNSDALWQIVSEKCLPHQQSGGEPAPCQRVDQRHRYAMLKDMHGPLQYLLIPLDRITGIESPRLLQSATPNYFALAWNERTLLAPATRLTY
;
A
#
# COMPACT_ATOMS: atom_id res chain seq x y z
N MET A 1 -56.42 17.01 -15.83
CA MET A 1 -54.98 17.30 -15.57
C MET A 1 -54.38 16.35 -14.51
N PRO A 2 -54.05 15.08 -14.83
CA PRO A 2 -53.37 14.17 -13.89
C PRO A 2 -51.87 13.95 -14.21
N THR A 3 -51.36 14.48 -15.32
CA THR A 3 -50.01 14.27 -15.87
C THR A 3 -48.91 14.91 -15.03
N HIS A 4 -49.12 16.13 -14.53
CA HIS A 4 -48.11 16.88 -13.76
C HIS A 4 -47.75 16.22 -12.42
N ARG A 5 -48.74 15.66 -11.69
CA ARG A 5 -48.52 15.01 -10.38
C ARG A 5 -47.79 13.66 -10.50
N ARG A 6 -47.96 12.97 -11.64
CA ARG A 6 -47.23 11.72 -11.94
C ARG A 6 -45.79 12.04 -12.33
N ALA A 7 -45.58 13.06 -13.16
CA ALA A 7 -44.26 13.52 -13.55
C ALA A 7 -43.43 14.00 -12.34
N THR A 8 -43.98 14.80 -11.43
CA THR A 8 -43.26 15.24 -10.23
C THR A 8 -42.90 14.10 -9.28
N ARG A 9 -43.77 13.09 -9.13
CA ARG A 9 -43.45 11.89 -8.33
C ARG A 9 -42.31 11.08 -8.94
N LEU A 10 -42.29 10.92 -10.26
CA LEU A 10 -41.22 10.20 -10.95
C LEU A 10 -39.88 10.95 -10.82
N VAL A 11 -39.88 12.27 -11.00
CA VAL A 11 -38.69 13.10 -10.82
C VAL A 11 -38.18 13.02 -9.38
N ALA A 12 -39.06 13.09 -8.38
CA ALA A 12 -38.68 12.99 -6.97
C ALA A 12 -38.05 11.62 -6.64
N VAL A 13 -38.64 10.52 -7.14
CA VAL A 13 -38.08 9.17 -6.95
C VAL A 13 -36.72 9.04 -7.61
N LEU A 14 -36.55 9.54 -8.83
CA LEU A 14 -35.26 9.56 -9.52
C LEU A 14 -34.19 10.32 -8.73
N LEU A 15 -34.55 11.48 -8.18
CA LEU A 15 -33.66 12.30 -7.37
C LEU A 15 -33.21 11.57 -6.10
N VAL A 16 -34.13 10.90 -5.40
CA VAL A 16 -33.82 10.10 -4.22
C VAL A 16 -32.87 8.94 -4.56
N LEU A 17 -33.10 8.24 -5.69
CA LEU A 17 -32.23 7.16 -6.13
C LEU A 17 -30.82 7.64 -6.46
N VAL A 18 -30.70 8.79 -7.13
CA VAL A 18 -29.39 9.40 -7.46
C VAL A 18 -28.65 9.81 -6.18
N ILE A 19 -29.33 10.43 -5.22
CA ILE A 19 -28.72 10.82 -3.93
C ILE A 19 -28.27 9.58 -3.14
N ALA A 20 -29.10 8.54 -3.06
CA ALA A 20 -28.75 7.29 -2.39
C ALA A 20 -27.54 6.61 -3.04
N GLY A 21 -27.48 6.61 -4.38
CA GLY A 21 -26.33 6.08 -5.13
C GLY A 21 -25.03 6.86 -4.86
N MET A 22 -25.10 8.18 -4.81
CA MET A 22 -23.93 9.02 -4.48
C MET A 22 -23.44 8.80 -3.05
N LEU A 23 -24.35 8.69 -2.08
CA LEU A 23 -23.99 8.40 -0.68
C LEU A 23 -23.33 7.03 -0.54
N ALA A 24 -23.88 6.00 -1.19
CA ALA A 24 -23.27 4.66 -1.19
C ALA A 24 -21.85 4.69 -1.79
N ALA A 25 -21.66 5.37 -2.93
CA ALA A 25 -20.34 5.50 -3.55
C ALA A 25 -19.35 6.24 -2.65
N ALA A 26 -19.77 7.34 -2.00
CA ALA A 26 -18.91 8.09 -1.08
C ALA A 26 -18.47 7.26 0.13
N LEU A 27 -19.36 6.43 0.68
CA LEU A 27 -19.03 5.51 1.78
C LEU A 27 -18.08 4.39 1.37
N HIS A 28 -18.11 3.99 0.09
CA HIS A 28 -17.20 2.98 -0.46
C HIS A 28 -15.85 3.54 -0.94
N PHE A 29 -15.68 4.86 -1.02
CA PHE A 29 -14.42 5.50 -1.38
C PHE A 29 -13.40 5.40 -0.23
N LYS A 30 -12.81 4.21 -0.06
CA LYS A 30 -11.67 4.00 0.84
C LYS A 30 -10.37 4.16 0.07
N LYS A 31 -9.65 5.25 0.37
CA LYS A 31 -8.25 5.40 -0.02
C LYS A 31 -7.44 4.49 0.92
N ASN A 32 -7.03 3.31 0.44
CA ASN A 32 -6.28 2.34 1.25
C ASN A 32 -4.84 2.84 1.51
N SER A 33 -4.67 3.70 2.52
CA SER A 33 -3.35 4.15 3.00
C SER A 33 -2.46 3.00 3.46
N ASP A 34 -3.07 1.89 3.86
CA ASP A 34 -2.38 0.77 4.52
C ASP A 34 -2.00 -0.36 3.56
N ALA A 35 -2.25 -0.20 2.25
CA ALA A 35 -2.03 -1.25 1.26
C ALA A 35 -0.58 -1.76 1.25
N LEU A 36 0.40 -0.87 1.34
CA LEU A 36 1.82 -1.23 1.40
C LEU A 36 2.15 -2.04 2.66
N TRP A 37 1.59 -1.64 3.80
CA TRP A 37 1.81 -2.34 5.06
C TRP A 37 1.16 -3.73 5.02
N GLN A 38 -0.07 -3.85 4.51
CA GLN A 38 -0.75 -5.13 4.32
C GLN A 38 0.05 -6.11 3.45
N ILE A 39 0.63 -5.63 2.34
CA ILE A 39 1.49 -6.46 1.48
C ILE A 39 2.66 -7.03 2.28
N VAL A 40 3.32 -6.21 3.08
CA VAL A 40 4.50 -6.62 3.84
C VAL A 40 4.15 -7.53 5.01
N SER A 41 3.12 -7.18 5.79
CA SER A 41 2.73 -7.90 7.00
C SER A 41 1.98 -9.21 6.72
N GLU A 42 1.16 -9.25 5.68
CA GLU A 42 0.28 -10.41 5.40
C GLU A 42 0.82 -11.32 4.29
N LYS A 43 1.77 -10.85 3.47
CA LYS A 43 2.33 -11.66 2.38
C LYS A 43 3.84 -11.85 2.54
N CYS A 44 4.61 -10.77 2.46
CA CYS A 44 6.07 -10.89 2.39
C CYS A 44 6.67 -11.57 3.63
N LEU A 45 6.29 -11.11 4.82
CA LEU A 45 6.80 -11.69 6.07
C LEU A 45 6.31 -13.12 6.30
N PRO A 46 5.01 -13.45 6.18
CA PRO A 46 4.55 -14.83 6.33
C PRO A 46 5.18 -15.79 5.32
N HIS A 47 5.29 -15.42 4.04
CA HIS A 47 5.91 -16.29 3.04
C HIS A 47 7.41 -16.51 3.31
N GLN A 48 8.13 -15.47 3.75
CA GLN A 48 9.52 -15.60 4.20
C GLN A 48 9.65 -16.59 5.38
N GLN A 49 8.69 -16.60 6.31
CA GLN A 49 8.71 -17.47 7.48
C GLN A 49 8.29 -18.90 7.17
N SER A 50 7.36 -19.11 6.24
CA SER A 50 6.85 -20.45 5.91
C SER A 50 7.67 -21.18 4.86
N GLY A 51 8.19 -20.47 3.86
CA GLY A 51 8.82 -21.07 2.69
C GLY A 51 10.16 -20.45 2.29
N GLY A 52 10.61 -19.41 3.00
CA GLY A 52 11.85 -18.69 2.66
C GLY A 52 11.75 -17.80 1.42
N GLU A 53 10.60 -17.75 0.75
CA GLU A 53 10.36 -16.96 -0.46
C GLU A 53 9.49 -15.73 -0.13
N PRO A 54 10.04 -14.50 -0.14
CA PRO A 54 9.33 -13.31 0.33
C PRO A 54 8.36 -12.69 -0.69
N ALA A 55 8.05 -13.36 -1.80
CA ALA A 55 7.23 -12.80 -2.87
C ALA A 55 5.88 -12.29 -2.31
N PRO A 56 5.42 -11.06 -2.67
CA PRO A 56 5.89 -10.21 -3.77
C PRO A 56 7.08 -9.30 -3.45
N CYS A 57 7.63 -9.33 -2.23
CA CYS A 57 8.83 -8.57 -1.90
C CYS A 57 10.06 -9.22 -2.51
N GLN A 58 11.05 -8.40 -2.88
CA GLN A 58 12.35 -8.86 -3.36
C GLN A 58 13.17 -9.50 -2.23
N ARG A 59 13.03 -8.96 -1.01
CA ARG A 59 13.77 -9.40 0.17
C ARG A 59 13.02 -9.03 1.44
N VAL A 60 13.15 -9.86 2.47
CA VAL A 60 12.72 -9.55 3.84
C VAL A 60 13.92 -9.77 4.77
N ASP A 61 14.28 -8.74 5.54
CA ASP A 61 15.28 -8.82 6.59
C ASP A 61 14.58 -8.78 7.96
N GLN A 62 14.41 -9.95 8.56
CA GLN A 62 13.75 -10.09 9.87
C GLN A 62 14.61 -9.55 11.02
N ARG A 63 15.95 -9.53 10.87
CA ARG A 63 16.87 -9.05 11.91
C ARG A 63 16.80 -7.53 12.03
N HIS A 64 16.86 -6.85 10.89
CA HIS A 64 16.76 -5.38 10.81
C HIS A 64 15.32 -4.87 10.64
N ARG A 65 14.35 -5.80 10.59
CA ARG A 65 12.90 -5.55 10.60
C ARG A 65 12.39 -4.69 9.44
N TYR A 66 12.79 -5.01 8.20
CA TYR A 66 12.25 -4.37 6.99
C TYR A 66 12.06 -5.34 5.82
N ALA A 67 11.31 -4.90 4.82
CA ALA A 67 11.14 -5.57 3.53
C ALA A 67 11.49 -4.62 2.37
N MET A 68 12.09 -5.16 1.31
CA MET A 68 12.32 -4.47 0.03
C MET A 68 11.23 -4.88 -0.96
N LEU A 69 10.39 -3.93 -1.34
CA LEU A 69 9.30 -4.12 -2.30
C LEU A 69 9.62 -3.40 -3.60
N LYS A 70 9.47 -4.08 -4.74
CA LYS A 70 9.58 -3.43 -6.06
C LYS A 70 8.37 -2.52 -6.27
N ASP A 71 8.61 -1.25 -6.59
CA ASP A 71 7.52 -0.34 -6.96
C ASP A 71 6.95 -0.69 -8.33
N MET A 72 5.66 -0.48 -8.52
CA MET A 72 5.00 -0.67 -9.82
C MET A 72 5.40 0.43 -10.81
N HIS A 73 5.78 1.61 -10.32
CA HIS A 73 6.18 2.75 -11.13
C HIS A 73 7.70 2.88 -11.14
N GLY A 74 8.29 2.86 -12.33
CA GLY A 74 9.74 3.04 -12.52
C GLY A 74 10.53 1.73 -12.49
N PRO A 75 11.46 1.52 -13.45
CA PRO A 75 12.19 0.26 -13.57
C PRO A 75 13.14 -0.01 -12.39
N LEU A 76 13.68 1.04 -11.78
CA LEU A 76 14.67 0.98 -10.70
C LEU A 76 14.13 1.58 -9.40
N GLN A 77 12.82 1.62 -9.21
CA GLN A 77 12.22 2.11 -7.98
C GLN A 77 11.88 0.94 -7.05
N TYR A 78 12.38 1.01 -5.83
CA TYR A 78 12.14 0.08 -4.75
C TYR A 78 11.78 0.83 -3.48
N LEU A 79 10.98 0.19 -2.64
CA LEU A 79 10.49 0.72 -1.38
C LEU A 79 11.05 -0.13 -0.25
N LEU A 80 11.68 0.53 0.73
CA LEU A 80 11.96 -0.08 2.03
C LEU A 80 10.76 0.18 2.93
N ILE A 81 10.13 -0.89 3.40
CA ILE A 81 8.96 -0.82 4.27
C ILE A 81 9.27 -1.55 5.58
N PRO A 82 9.11 -0.90 6.75
CA PRO A 82 9.30 -1.55 8.04
C PRO A 82 8.33 -2.73 8.25
N LEU A 83 8.79 -3.77 8.95
CA LEU A 83 7.90 -4.85 9.41
C LEU A 83 7.04 -4.38 10.59
N ASP A 84 7.52 -3.41 11.36
CA ASP A 84 6.73 -2.72 12.38
C ASP A 84 5.80 -1.70 11.75
N ARG A 85 4.58 -1.58 12.30
CA ARG A 85 3.66 -0.53 11.83
C ARG A 85 4.19 0.84 12.24
N ILE A 86 4.59 1.62 11.23
CA ILE A 86 4.99 3.03 11.31
C ILE A 86 4.08 3.80 10.36
N THR A 87 3.29 4.73 10.90
CA THR A 87 2.25 5.46 10.14
C THR A 87 2.81 6.50 9.18
N GLY A 88 4.09 6.86 9.31
CA GLY A 88 4.78 7.82 8.47
C GLY A 88 5.98 8.44 9.18
N ILE A 89 6.56 9.47 8.57
CA ILE A 89 7.71 10.23 9.11
C ILE A 89 7.38 10.93 10.44
N GLU A 90 6.10 11.21 10.69
CA GLU A 90 5.59 11.83 11.92
C GLU A 90 5.48 10.85 13.11
N SER A 91 5.74 9.56 12.90
CA SER A 91 5.59 8.56 13.95
C SER A 91 6.59 8.79 15.07
N PRO A 92 6.16 8.95 16.35
CA PRO A 92 7.08 9.15 17.47
C PRO A 92 8.00 7.95 17.71
N ARG A 93 7.66 6.78 17.15
CA ARG A 93 8.54 5.60 17.19
C ARG A 93 9.89 5.88 16.53
N LEU A 94 9.94 6.72 15.50
CA LEU A 94 11.18 7.06 14.79
C LEU A 94 12.20 7.81 15.66
N LEU A 95 11.78 8.38 16.80
CA LEU A 95 12.66 9.06 17.75
C LEU A 95 13.27 8.10 18.78
N GLN A 96 12.81 6.85 18.84
CA GLN A 96 13.30 5.84 19.77
C GLN A 96 14.66 5.31 19.30
N SER A 97 15.64 5.24 20.19
CA SER A 97 16.98 4.72 19.89
C SER A 97 16.99 3.25 19.43
N ALA A 98 15.97 2.48 19.81
CA ALA A 98 15.79 1.10 19.38
C ALA A 98 15.24 0.97 17.94
N THR A 99 14.73 2.06 17.36
CA THR A 99 14.16 2.03 16.01
C THR A 99 15.27 1.98 14.96
N PRO A 100 15.21 1.05 13.98
CA PRO A 100 16.21 0.98 12.93
C PRO A 100 16.33 2.27 12.13
N ASN A 101 17.55 2.60 11.71
CA ASN A 101 17.78 3.72 10.79
C ASN A 101 17.39 3.30 9.36
N TYR A 102 16.10 3.47 9.03
CA TYR A 102 15.54 3.06 7.74
C TYR A 102 16.19 3.74 6.54
N PHE A 103 16.64 5.00 6.67
CA PHE A 103 17.35 5.68 5.58
C PHE A 103 18.71 5.04 5.30
N ALA A 104 19.47 4.73 6.35
CA ALA A 104 20.75 4.03 6.20
C ALA A 104 20.57 2.62 5.62
N LEU A 105 19.54 1.89 6.06
CA LEU A 105 19.20 0.58 5.50
C LEU A 105 18.81 0.67 4.02
N ALA A 106 17.99 1.66 3.64
CA ALA A 106 17.59 1.87 2.25
C ALA A 106 18.81 2.21 1.36
N TRP A 107 19.73 3.03 1.86
CA TRP A 107 20.97 3.36 1.16
C TRP A 107 21.86 2.13 0.94
N ASN A 108 21.93 1.22 1.94
CA ASN A 108 22.70 -0.01 1.83
C ASN A 108 22.16 -0.94 0.73
N GLU A 109 20.84 -0.95 0.52
CA GLU A 109 20.17 -1.78 -0.50
C GLU A 109 20.19 -1.14 -1.91
N ARG A 110 20.92 -0.03 -2.13
CA ARG A 110 21.04 0.62 -3.46
C ARG A 110 21.59 -0.31 -4.55
N THR A 111 22.25 -1.39 -4.17
CA THR A 111 22.74 -2.41 -5.11
C THR A 111 21.61 -3.12 -5.85
N LEU A 112 20.39 -3.15 -5.30
CA LEU A 112 19.18 -3.61 -6.00
C LEU A 112 18.82 -2.72 -7.21
N LEU A 113 19.32 -1.48 -7.24
CA LEU A 113 19.11 -0.55 -8.35
C LEU A 113 20.15 -0.70 -9.45
N ALA A 114 21.30 -1.32 -9.14
CA ALA A 114 22.27 -1.61 -10.17
C ALA A 114 21.65 -2.64 -11.12
N PRO A 115 21.77 -2.47 -12.44
CA PRO A 115 21.43 -3.55 -13.35
C PRO A 115 22.17 -4.79 -12.89
N ALA A 116 21.48 -5.93 -12.84
CA ALA A 116 22.19 -7.20 -12.95
C ALA A 116 22.89 -7.14 -14.30
N THR A 117 24.14 -6.67 -14.32
CA THR A 117 25.06 -6.91 -15.43
C THR A 117 25.05 -8.41 -15.56
N ARG A 118 24.25 -8.91 -16.52
CA ARG A 118 24.26 -10.30 -16.89
C ARG A 118 25.70 -10.61 -17.21
N LEU A 119 26.34 -11.36 -16.31
CA LEU A 119 27.54 -12.13 -16.62
C LEU A 119 27.10 -13.23 -17.58
N THR A 120 26.79 -12.83 -18.81
CA THR A 120 26.77 -13.69 -19.99
C THR A 120 27.88 -13.18 -20.89
N TYR A 121 29.10 -13.56 -20.53
CA TYR A 121 30.09 -13.98 -21.52
C TYR A 121 29.96 -15.50 -21.67
#